data_AF-A0A7S2TB19-F1
#
_entry.id   AF-A0A7S2TB19-F1
#
_cell.length_a   1.000
_cell.length_b   1.000
_cell.length_c   1.000
_cell.angle_alpha   90.00
_cell.angle_beta   90.00
_cell.angle_gamma   90.00
#
_symmetry.space_group_name_H-M   'P 1'
#
loop_
_entity.id
_entity.type
_entity.pdbx_description
1 polymer ?
#
loop_
_entity_poly.entity_id
_entity_poly.type
_entity_poly.pdbx_seq_one_letter_code
_entity_poly.pdbx_strand_id
1 'polypeptide(L)'
;AGDEGAKSALPAEDIIDRIMDDVAKYQGTFTSQVESQLCYEIKTFMLAGHETSAAMLSWALYELTQNPECMERVRREAEEAFPEDGTFPTKDAISKMDYTYAVLKEALRKYSVVPVVTRVTKEEDVLGDYKIPKGTTIGLLLQSVHHREDLWPNPDKFDPTRFLEPNKVAPYTFLPFID
;
A
#
# COMPACT_ATOMS: atom_id res chain seq x y z
N ALA A 1 -23.85 -20.77 -33.46
CA ALA A 1 -22.54 -20.44 -34.08
C ALA A 1 -21.79 -19.63 -33.04
N GLY A 2 -20.54 -20.00 -32.79
CA GLY A 2 -19.84 -19.83 -31.51
C GLY A 2 -19.58 -18.38 -31.10
N ASP A 3 -19.86 -18.11 -29.83
CA ASP A 3 -19.37 -16.98 -29.08
C ASP A 3 -17.92 -17.29 -28.67
N GLU A 4 -16.98 -16.91 -29.51
CA GLU A 4 -15.55 -16.97 -29.18
C GLU A 4 -15.25 -15.87 -28.17
N GLY A 5 -15.07 -16.31 -26.92
CA GLY A 5 -14.81 -15.48 -25.77
C GLY A 5 -13.72 -14.43 -26.02
N ALA A 6 -13.97 -13.26 -25.45
CA ALA A 6 -13.00 -12.20 -25.29
C ALA A 6 -11.69 -12.77 -24.73
N LYS A 7 -10.72 -13.00 -25.62
CA LYS A 7 -9.33 -13.22 -25.22
C LYS A 7 -8.87 -11.94 -24.55
N SER A 8 -8.85 -11.96 -23.22
CA SER A 8 -8.08 -11.06 -22.39
C SER A 8 -6.66 -10.99 -22.97
N ALA A 9 -6.37 -9.95 -23.75
CA ALA A 9 -5.02 -9.68 -24.21
C ALA A 9 -4.22 -9.29 -22.97
N LEU A 10 -3.41 -10.22 -22.47
CA LEU A 10 -2.37 -9.91 -21.51
C LEU A 10 -1.53 -8.74 -22.07
N PRO A 11 -1.07 -7.81 -21.22
CA PRO A 11 -0.23 -6.72 -21.68
C PRO A 11 0.98 -7.27 -22.45
N ALA A 12 1.37 -6.59 -23.53
CA ALA A 12 2.40 -7.07 -24.46
C ALA A 12 3.79 -7.28 -23.82
N GLU A 13 4.01 -6.71 -22.62
CA GLU A 13 5.16 -6.93 -21.75
C GLU A 13 4.71 -6.81 -20.28
N ASP A 14 5.05 -7.79 -19.46
CA ASP A 14 4.80 -7.78 -18.02
C ASP A 14 6.09 -7.62 -17.19
N ILE A 15 5.98 -7.73 -15.86
CA ILE A 15 7.15 -7.59 -14.97
C ILE A 15 8.15 -8.72 -15.14
N ILE A 16 7.69 -9.94 -15.48
CA ILE A 16 8.55 -11.09 -15.75
C ILE A 16 9.31 -10.85 -17.05
N ASP A 17 8.65 -10.38 -18.10
CA ASP A 17 9.30 -10.06 -19.37
C ASP A 17 10.45 -9.05 -19.16
N ARG A 18 10.22 -8.00 -18.37
CA ARG A 18 11.25 -7.01 -18.02
C ARG A 18 12.40 -7.61 -17.22
N ILE A 19 12.11 -8.47 -16.25
CA ILE A 19 13.16 -9.13 -15.47
C ILE A 19 13.97 -10.07 -16.37
N MET A 20 13.32 -10.80 -17.28
CA MET A 20 13.98 -11.69 -18.23
C MET A 20 14.90 -10.93 -19.19
N ASP A 21 14.46 -9.78 -19.70
CA ASP A 21 15.28 -8.89 -20.51
C ASP A 21 16.52 -8.40 -19.77
N ASP A 22 16.39 -8.03 -18.50
CA ASP A 22 17.51 -7.58 -17.68
C ASP A 22 18.48 -8.71 -17.35
N VAL A 23 17.98 -9.92 -17.05
CA VAL A 23 18.82 -11.11 -16.86
C VAL A 23 19.65 -11.40 -18.12
N ALA A 24 19.03 -11.30 -19.30
CA ALA A 24 19.71 -11.49 -20.57
C ALA A 24 20.80 -10.43 -20.81
N LYS A 25 20.58 -9.17 -20.39
CA LYS A 25 21.54 -8.06 -20.53
C LYS A 25 22.71 -8.14 -19.54
N TYR A 26 22.47 -8.55 -18.29
CA TYR A 26 23.45 -8.40 -17.20
C TYR A 26 24.20 -9.68 -16.81
N GLN A 27 23.68 -10.89 -17.11
CA GLN A 27 24.30 -12.14 -16.64
C GLN A 27 24.71 -13.12 -17.74
N GLY A 28 24.43 -12.84 -19.01
CA GLY A 28 24.96 -13.60 -20.16
C GLY A 28 24.56 -15.09 -20.24
N THR A 29 23.86 -15.66 -19.25
CA THR A 29 23.33 -17.03 -19.30
C THR A 29 22.22 -17.22 -18.27
N PHE A 30 21.03 -17.62 -18.73
CA PHE A 30 19.94 -18.04 -17.85
C PHE A 30 20.26 -19.42 -17.29
N THR A 31 20.65 -19.50 -16.01
CA THR A 31 20.98 -20.76 -15.33
C THR A 31 19.83 -21.20 -14.41
N SER A 32 19.87 -22.47 -13.96
CA SER A 32 18.89 -22.98 -12.99
C SER A 32 18.94 -22.25 -11.64
N GLN A 33 20.09 -21.68 -11.26
CA GLN A 33 20.20 -20.83 -10.07
C GLN A 33 19.45 -19.51 -10.24
N VAL A 34 19.58 -18.87 -11.41
CA VAL A 34 18.86 -17.63 -11.75
C VAL A 34 17.36 -17.87 -11.81
N GLU A 35 16.93 -18.98 -12.44
CA GLU A 35 15.53 -19.41 -12.46
C GLU A 35 14.97 -19.58 -11.03
N SER A 36 15.71 -20.30 -10.17
CA SER A 36 15.28 -20.52 -8.78
C SER A 36 15.16 -19.21 -8.01
N GLN A 37 16.15 -18.32 -8.14
CA GLN A 37 16.12 -17.00 -7.52
C GLN A 37 14.92 -16.18 -8.00
N LEU A 38 14.67 -16.16 -9.31
CA LEU A 38 13.51 -15.47 -9.90
C LEU A 38 12.20 -16.00 -9.32
N CYS A 39 12.04 -17.32 -9.21
CA CYS A 39 10.86 -17.92 -8.59
C CYS A 39 10.69 -17.51 -7.12
N TYR A 40 11.78 -17.38 -6.35
CA TYR A 40 11.71 -16.90 -4.97
C TYR A 40 11.31 -15.43 -4.89
N GLU A 41 11.90 -14.57 -5.72
CA GLU A 41 11.56 -13.15 -5.76
C GLU A 41 10.10 -12.93 -6.16
N ILE A 42 9.60 -13.63 -7.20
CA ILE A 42 8.19 -13.56 -7.62
C ILE A 42 7.26 -13.95 -6.46
N LYS A 43 7.57 -15.02 -5.72
CA LYS A 43 6.79 -15.43 -4.54
C LYS A 43 6.78 -14.33 -3.47
N THR A 44 7.92 -13.71 -3.22
CA THR A 44 8.04 -12.59 -2.26
C THR A 44 7.17 -11.42 -2.69
N PHE A 45 7.23 -10.99 -3.95
CA PHE A 45 6.40 -9.90 -4.48
C PHE A 45 4.91 -10.20 -4.37
N MET A 46 4.50 -11.40 -4.76
CA MET A 46 3.11 -11.83 -4.68
C MET A 46 2.60 -11.81 -3.24
N LEU A 47 3.37 -12.36 -2.30
CA LEU A 47 2.98 -12.37 -0.89
C LEU A 47 2.90 -10.95 -0.32
N ALA A 48 3.95 -10.14 -0.51
CA ALA A 48 4.04 -8.79 0.03
C ALA A 48 2.93 -7.88 -0.51
N GLY A 49 2.58 -7.98 -1.80
CA GLY A 49 1.54 -7.17 -2.42
C GLY A 49 0.11 -7.67 -2.20
N HIS A 50 -0.09 -8.99 -2.09
CA HIS A 50 -1.42 -9.59 -2.01
C HIS A 50 -2.05 -9.43 -0.62
N GLU A 51 -1.38 -9.92 0.42
CA GLU A 51 -1.96 -9.94 1.76
C GLU A 51 -2.17 -8.53 2.30
N THR A 52 -1.22 -7.62 2.05
CA THR A 52 -1.28 -6.26 2.57
C THR A 52 -2.38 -5.43 1.89
N SER A 53 -2.49 -5.51 0.57
CA SER A 53 -3.52 -4.80 -0.19
C SER A 53 -4.91 -5.35 0.13
N ALA A 54 -5.05 -6.68 0.25
CA ALA A 54 -6.32 -7.30 0.63
C ALA A 54 -6.78 -6.86 2.02
N ALA A 55 -5.88 -6.80 3.00
CA ALA A 55 -6.18 -6.31 4.34
C ALA A 55 -6.61 -4.84 4.33
N MET A 56 -5.86 -3.97 3.63
CA MET A 56 -6.22 -2.55 3.47
C MET A 56 -7.61 -2.38 2.88
N LEU A 57 -7.90 -3.06 1.76
CA LEU A 57 -9.19 -2.99 1.08
C LEU A 57 -10.33 -3.52 1.97
N SER A 58 -10.08 -4.59 2.71
CA SER A 58 -11.08 -5.16 3.64
C SER A 58 -11.47 -4.17 4.73
N TRP A 59 -10.49 -3.49 5.34
CA TRP A 59 -10.75 -2.46 6.35
C TRP A 59 -11.41 -1.21 5.77
N ALA A 60 -10.97 -0.75 4.59
CA ALA A 60 -11.60 0.38 3.92
C ALA A 60 -13.07 0.08 3.60
N LEU A 61 -13.37 -1.09 3.04
CA LEU A 61 -14.74 -1.51 2.77
C LEU A 61 -15.56 -1.62 4.06
N TYR A 62 -15.00 -2.24 5.11
CA TYR A 62 -15.64 -2.30 6.42
C TYR A 62 -16.03 -0.91 6.91
N GLU A 63 -15.10 0.04 6.93
CA GLU A 63 -15.37 1.42 7.37
C GLU A 63 -16.41 2.12 6.51
N LEU A 64 -16.40 1.92 5.18
CA LEU A 64 -17.44 2.46 4.31
C LEU A 64 -18.83 1.91 4.67
N THR A 65 -18.95 0.62 5.03
CA THR A 65 -20.24 0.06 5.49
C THR A 65 -20.73 0.68 6.79
N GLN A 66 -19.82 1.15 7.65
CA GLN A 66 -20.15 1.80 8.91
C GLN A 66 -20.38 3.32 8.76
N ASN A 67 -19.94 3.92 7.66
CA ASN A 67 -20.00 5.36 7.40
C ASN A 67 -20.67 5.65 6.04
N PRO A 68 -22.01 5.64 5.96
CA PRO A 68 -22.75 5.82 4.70
C PRO A 68 -22.41 7.11 3.94
N GLU A 69 -22.13 8.21 4.66
CA GLU A 69 -21.71 9.48 4.04
C GLU A 69 -20.36 9.35 3.32
N CYS A 70 -19.43 8.57 3.89
CA CYS A 70 -18.15 8.29 3.23
C CYS A 70 -18.36 7.41 2.00
N MET A 71 -19.20 6.36 2.11
CA MET A 71 -19.54 5.48 1.00
C MET A 71 -20.15 6.26 -0.18
N GLU A 72 -21.09 7.16 0.11
CA GLU A 72 -21.76 7.96 -0.91
C GLU A 72 -20.78 8.89 -1.63
N ARG A 73 -19.83 9.49 -0.91
CA ARG A 73 -18.81 10.35 -1.52
C ARG A 73 -17.84 9.57 -2.40
N VAL A 74 -17.40 8.38 -1.98
CA VAL A 74 -16.58 7.48 -2.81
C VAL A 74 -17.35 7.03 -4.05
N ARG A 75 -18.64 6.68 -3.91
CA ARG A 75 -19.50 6.30 -5.03
C ARG A 75 -19.58 7.42 -6.07
N ARG A 76 -19.78 8.66 -5.63
CA ARG A 76 -19.81 9.82 -6.52
C ARG A 76 -18.48 10.02 -7.27
N GLU A 77 -17.34 9.93 -6.58
CA GLU A 77 -16.03 10.01 -7.26
C GLU A 77 -15.84 8.90 -8.29
N ALA A 78 -16.32 7.68 -7.99
CA ALA A 78 -16.27 6.58 -8.96
C ALA A 78 -17.18 6.85 -10.17
N GLU A 79 -18.40 7.37 -9.97
CA GLU A 79 -19.31 7.72 -11.05
C GLU A 79 -18.78 8.86 -11.93
N GLU A 80 -18.07 9.82 -11.35
CA GLU A 80 -17.41 10.90 -12.09
C GLU A 80 -16.17 10.41 -12.86
N ALA A 81 -15.47 9.40 -12.34
CA ALA A 81 -14.26 8.86 -12.96
C ALA A 81 -14.56 7.87 -14.10
N PHE A 82 -15.61 7.06 -13.96
CA PHE A 82 -15.96 6.03 -14.93
C PHE A 82 -16.77 6.61 -16.10
N PRO A 83 -16.33 6.39 -17.36
CA PRO A 83 -17.10 6.76 -18.54
C PRO A 83 -18.48 6.08 -18.61
N GLU A 84 -19.47 6.78 -19.17
CA GLU A 84 -20.83 6.24 -19.35
C GLU A 84 -20.90 5.00 -20.25
N ASP A 85 -19.90 4.80 -21.11
CA ASP A 85 -19.79 3.65 -22.01
C ASP A 85 -19.30 2.36 -21.31
N GLY A 86 -19.03 2.42 -20.00
CA GLY A 86 -18.61 1.28 -19.19
C GLY A 86 -17.16 0.86 -19.40
N THR A 87 -16.36 1.66 -20.13
CA THR A 87 -14.92 1.43 -20.25
C THR A 87 -14.19 1.75 -18.93
N PHE A 88 -12.96 1.26 -18.80
CA PHE A 88 -12.15 1.57 -17.61
C PHE A 88 -11.76 3.05 -17.57
N PRO A 89 -11.74 3.68 -16.38
CA PRO A 89 -11.31 5.06 -16.24
C PRO A 89 -9.84 5.23 -16.65
N THR A 90 -9.51 6.40 -17.17
CA THR A 90 -8.12 6.75 -17.47
C THR A 90 -7.33 6.97 -16.18
N LYS A 91 -5.99 6.89 -16.25
CA LYS A 91 -5.12 7.21 -15.11
C LYS A 91 -5.39 8.62 -14.55
N ASP A 92 -5.69 9.59 -15.42
CA ASP A 92 -6.00 10.96 -15.05
C ASP A 92 -7.37 11.12 -14.38
N ALA A 93 -8.32 10.23 -14.67
CA ALA A 93 -9.59 10.18 -13.96
C ALA A 93 -9.42 9.56 -12.56
N ILE A 94 -8.68 8.44 -12.47
CA ILE A 94 -8.37 7.79 -11.20
C ILE A 94 -7.59 8.72 -10.27
N SER A 95 -6.62 9.48 -10.80
CA SER A 95 -5.80 10.39 -9.99
C SER A 95 -6.57 11.55 -9.35
N LYS A 96 -7.80 11.82 -9.79
CA LYS A 96 -8.69 12.84 -9.23
C LYS A 96 -9.64 12.32 -8.14
N MET A 97 -9.59 11.03 -7.83
CA MET A 97 -10.40 10.41 -6.77
C MET A 97 -9.81 10.68 -5.38
N ASP A 98 -9.60 11.95 -5.04
CA ASP A 98 -8.87 12.40 -3.85
C ASP A 98 -9.48 11.87 -2.55
N TYR A 99 -10.81 11.83 -2.44
CA TYR A 99 -11.48 11.30 -1.25
C TYR A 99 -11.33 9.79 -1.14
N THR A 100 -11.38 9.07 -2.26
CA THR A 100 -11.13 7.63 -2.29
C THR A 100 -9.71 7.33 -1.81
N TYR A 101 -8.70 8.08 -2.25
CA TYR A 101 -7.35 7.98 -1.69
C TYR A 101 -7.29 8.31 -0.20
N ALA A 102 -8.03 9.32 0.24
CA ALA A 102 -8.11 9.71 1.64
C ALA A 102 -8.73 8.61 2.53
N VAL A 103 -9.76 7.91 2.03
CA VAL A 103 -10.38 6.74 2.67
C VAL A 103 -9.37 5.61 2.83
N LEU A 104 -8.61 5.29 1.78
CA LEU A 104 -7.58 4.24 1.84
C LEU A 104 -6.48 4.60 2.85
N LYS A 105 -6.04 5.86 2.89
CA LYS A 105 -5.05 6.33 3.86
C LYS A 105 -5.57 6.28 5.30
N GLU A 106 -6.81 6.69 5.54
CA GLU A 106 -7.42 6.62 6.87
C GLU A 106 -7.63 5.17 7.33
N ALA A 107 -7.94 4.25 6.41
CA ALA A 107 -7.99 2.82 6.71
C ALA A 107 -6.62 2.30 7.13
N LEU A 108 -5.54 2.66 6.41
CA LEU A 108 -4.17 2.30 6.79
C LEU A 108 -3.70 2.94 8.10
N ARG A 109 -4.17 4.14 8.42
CA ARG A 109 -3.88 4.79 9.71
C ARG A 109 -4.53 4.03 10.85
N LYS A 110 -5.85 3.84 10.78
CA LYS A 110 -6.64 3.20 11.84
C LYS A 110 -6.36 1.70 11.96
N TYR A 111 -6.05 1.04 10.85
CA TYR A 111 -5.74 -0.39 10.78
C TYR A 111 -4.40 -0.60 10.09
N SER A 112 -3.30 -0.36 10.82
CA SER A 112 -1.96 -0.59 10.29
C SER A 112 -1.77 -2.06 9.96
N VAL A 113 -1.74 -2.37 8.66
CA VAL A 113 -1.54 -3.72 8.13
C VAL A 113 -0.22 -4.32 8.62
N VAL A 114 0.82 -3.49 8.74
CA VAL A 114 2.08 -3.82 9.41
C VAL A 114 2.16 -2.99 10.71
N PRO A 115 1.72 -3.53 11.86
CA PRO A 115 1.58 -2.73 13.07
C PRO A 115 2.90 -2.46 13.80
N VAL A 116 3.92 -3.30 13.57
CA VAL A 116 5.24 -3.21 14.22
C VAL A 116 6.33 -3.53 13.21
N VAL A 117 7.40 -2.75 13.23
CA VAL A 117 8.63 -3.04 12.49
C VAL A 117 9.82 -3.04 13.42
N THR A 118 10.82 -3.89 13.14
CA THR A 118 11.98 -4.04 14.02
C THR A 118 13.29 -3.73 13.31
N ARG A 119 14.27 -3.23 14.07
CA ARG A 119 15.68 -3.09 13.66
C ARG A 119 16.58 -3.66 14.76
N VAL A 120 17.74 -4.16 14.39
CA VAL A 120 18.77 -4.60 15.34
C VAL A 120 19.99 -3.72 15.17
N THR A 121 20.47 -3.13 16.26
CA THR A 121 21.66 -2.27 16.21
C THR A 121 22.90 -3.08 15.85
N LYS A 122 23.65 -2.64 14.84
CA LYS A 122 24.89 -3.31 14.41
C LYS A 122 26.08 -2.93 15.29
N GLU A 123 26.02 -1.76 15.91
CA GLU A 123 27.02 -1.16 16.79
C GLU A 123 26.31 -0.41 17.92
N GLU A 124 27.06 0.13 18.89
CA GLU A 124 26.48 1.04 19.89
C GLU A 124 25.98 2.30 19.19
N ASP A 125 24.77 2.74 19.54
CA ASP A 125 24.13 3.91 18.94
C ASP A 125 23.44 4.76 20.02
N VAL A 126 22.94 5.94 19.65
CA VAL A 126 22.23 6.85 20.56
C VAL A 126 20.87 7.21 19.97
N LEU A 127 19.79 6.93 20.72
CA LEU A 127 18.43 7.32 20.38
C LEU A 127 17.93 8.36 21.39
N GLY A 128 17.94 9.64 20.98
CA GLY A 128 17.67 10.75 21.90
C GLY A 128 18.74 10.81 22.98
N ASP A 129 18.33 10.67 24.25
CA ASP A 129 19.26 10.66 25.39
C ASP A 129 19.72 9.23 25.77
N TYR A 130 19.26 8.20 25.06
CA TYR A 130 19.51 6.80 25.41
C TYR A 130 20.66 6.21 24.59
N LYS A 131 21.66 5.65 25.28
CA LYS A 131 22.67 4.78 24.65
C LYS A 131 22.08 3.39 24.42
N ILE A 132 22.15 2.92 23.19
CA ILE A 132 21.63 1.64 22.74
C ILE A 132 22.81 0.72 22.42
N PRO A 133 23.05 -0.33 23.22
CA PRO A 133 24.13 -1.28 22.97
C PRO A 133 23.98 -1.99 21.62
N LYS A 134 25.11 -2.46 21.07
CA LYS A 134 25.13 -3.37 19.92
C LYS A 134 24.28 -4.62 20.17
N GLY A 135 23.53 -5.04 19.15
CA GLY A 135 22.69 -6.24 19.20
C GLY A 135 21.32 -6.02 19.86
N THR A 136 20.95 -4.77 20.15
CA THR A 136 19.64 -4.43 20.71
C THR A 136 18.58 -4.43 19.62
N THR A 137 17.46 -5.12 19.86
CA THR A 137 16.27 -5.06 19.00
C THR A 137 15.43 -3.84 19.38
N ILE A 138 15.25 -2.94 18.42
CA ILE A 138 14.36 -1.77 18.51
C ILE A 138 13.08 -2.09 17.76
N GLY A 139 11.93 -1.97 18.44
CA GLY A 139 10.61 -2.08 17.84
C GLY A 139 9.95 -0.72 17.67
N LEU A 140 9.48 -0.43 16.46
CA LEU A 140 8.67 0.74 16.16
C LEU A 140 7.21 0.30 16.07
N LEU A 141 6.39 0.73 17.03
CA LEU A 141 4.97 0.39 17.10
C LEU A 141 4.14 1.39 16.30
N LEU A 142 4.05 1.16 14.98
CA LEU A 142 3.36 2.05 14.03
C LEU A 142 1.88 2.21 14.37
N GLN A 143 1.20 1.12 14.75
CA GLN A 143 -0.20 1.17 15.21
C GLN A 143 -0.35 2.13 16.40
N SER A 144 0.58 2.11 17.35
CA SER A 144 0.54 3.00 18.51
C SER A 144 0.72 4.46 18.10
N VAL A 145 1.65 4.76 17.19
CA VAL A 145 1.84 6.12 16.65
C VAL A 145 0.57 6.61 15.96
N HIS A 146 -0.10 5.75 15.18
CA HIS A 146 -1.33 6.10 14.49
C HIS A 146 -2.55 6.31 15.41
N HIS A 147 -2.49 5.83 16.66
CA HIS A 147 -3.56 5.95 17.66
C HIS A 147 -3.24 6.92 18.80
N ARG A 148 -2.11 7.62 18.70
CA ARG A 148 -1.73 8.66 19.66
C ARG A 148 -2.61 9.89 19.48
N GLU A 149 -3.44 10.18 20.47
CA GLU A 149 -4.40 11.29 20.42
C GLU A 149 -3.74 12.67 20.31
N ASP A 150 -2.50 12.82 20.81
CA ASP A 150 -1.70 14.04 20.66
C ASP A 150 -1.21 14.28 19.22
N LEU A 151 -1.15 13.23 18.40
CA LEU A 151 -0.82 13.30 16.97
C LEU A 151 -2.07 13.24 16.09
N TRP A 152 -3.07 12.48 16.52
CA TRP A 152 -4.29 12.17 15.77
C TRP A 152 -5.52 12.39 16.65
N PRO A 153 -6.09 13.61 16.69
CA PRO A 153 -7.24 13.92 17.55
C PRO A 153 -8.43 13.02 17.23
N ASN A 154 -9.04 12.39 18.23
CA ASN A 154 -10.06 11.33 18.06
C ASN A 154 -9.58 10.18 17.16
N PRO A 155 -8.51 9.45 17.54
CA PRO A 155 -7.84 8.50 16.67
C PRO A 155 -8.71 7.30 16.27
N ASP A 156 -9.71 6.95 17.08
CA ASP A 156 -10.62 5.84 16.79
C ASP A 156 -11.75 6.22 15.82
N LYS A 157 -11.98 7.52 15.61
CA LYS A 157 -12.95 8.00 14.61
C LYS A 157 -12.35 7.83 13.22
N PHE A 158 -13.08 7.15 12.35
CA PHE A 158 -12.75 7.09 10.92
C PHE A 158 -13.05 8.44 10.27
N ASP A 159 -12.02 9.19 9.94
CA ASP A 159 -12.14 10.53 9.36
C ASP A 159 -11.18 10.70 8.16
N PRO A 160 -11.63 10.37 6.94
CA PRO A 160 -10.84 10.56 5.72
C PRO A 160 -10.44 12.02 5.48
N THR A 161 -11.13 13.00 6.04
CA THR A 161 -10.84 14.42 5.78
C THR A 161 -9.45 14.85 6.25
N ARG A 162 -8.84 14.10 7.19
CA ARG A 162 -7.45 14.28 7.63
C ARG A 162 -6.44 14.25 6.48
N PHE A 163 -6.74 13.51 5.43
CA PHE A 163 -5.83 13.31 4.29
C PHE A 163 -6.18 14.14 3.05
N LEU A 164 -7.25 14.95 3.11
CA LEU A 164 -7.60 15.90 2.04
C LEU A 164 -6.69 17.13 2.02
N GLU A 165 -6.02 17.42 3.14
CA GLU A 165 -5.01 18.47 3.24
C GLU A 165 -3.68 17.85 3.66
N PRO A 166 -2.90 17.23 2.75
CA PRO A 166 -1.70 16.47 3.09
C PRO A 166 -0.68 17.24 3.91
N ASN A 167 -0.59 18.57 3.70
CA ASN A 167 0.33 19.46 4.41
C ASN A 167 0.04 19.58 5.92
N LYS A 168 -1.13 19.11 6.39
CA LYS A 168 -1.50 19.10 7.81
C LYS A 168 -1.08 17.82 8.53
N VAL A 169 -0.70 16.76 7.79
CA VAL A 169 -0.17 15.54 8.40
C VAL A 169 1.29 15.77 8.75
N ALA A 170 1.61 15.76 10.04
CA ALA A 170 2.97 15.98 10.49
C ALA A 170 3.92 14.87 9.99
N PRO A 171 5.20 15.20 9.72
CA PRO A 171 6.18 14.18 9.36
C PRO A 171 6.27 13.08 10.42
N TYR A 172 6.50 11.84 9.97
CA TYR A 172 6.67 10.67 10.83
C TYR A 172 5.48 10.32 11.74
N THR A 173 4.27 10.82 11.44
CA THR A 173 3.05 10.43 12.18
C THR A 173 2.15 9.48 11.39
N PHE A 174 2.26 9.44 10.06
CA PHE A 174 1.60 8.50 9.17
C PHE A 174 2.65 7.65 8.46
N LEU A 175 2.82 6.40 8.92
CA LEU A 175 3.91 5.51 8.54
C LEU A 175 3.40 4.17 7.99
N PRO A 176 2.48 4.13 7.01
CA PRO A 176 1.98 2.85 6.47
C PRO A 176 3.04 2.06 5.69
N PHE A 177 4.07 2.76 5.17
CA PHE A 177 5.16 2.20 4.37
C PHE A 177 6.57 2.57 4.87
N ILE A 178 6.68 3.03 6.13
CA ILE A 178 7.94 3.21 6.88
C ILE A 178 8.82 4.42 6.49
N ASP A 179 8.37 5.37 5.67
CA ASP A 179 9.10 6.63 5.39
C ASP A 179 8.46 7.88 6.02
#